data_AF-A0A3N1XQA4-F1
#
_entry.id   AF-A0A3N1XQA4-F1
#
_cell.length_a   1.000
_cell.length_b   1.000
_cell.length_c   1.000
_cell.angle_alpha   90.00
_cell.angle_beta   90.00
_cell.angle_gamma   90.00
#
_symmetry.space_group_name_H-M   'P 1'
#
loop_
_entity.id
_entity.type
_entity.pdbx_description
1 polymer ?
#
loop_
_entity_poly.entity_id
_entity_poly.type
_entity_poly.pdbx_seq_one_letter_code
_entity_poly.pdbx_strand_id
1 'polypeptide(L)'
;MVRDDVSWWTSLVTSAVGTVWEPTVGLAIIPQVARILHEGLEQLKRVDPDAAARLTVGWDVDIATARHTVKLLDDNKKSVDSVLDQFASIAAEHSAALSSLNDFALLESDDRVLASTRLASYQAVTSLDDRGVADEESRSFTLGQTMGRRTVDLQRAFGMGDPLIRQVPLPDVAEPRLVDTTSVLFDATSYGDFASPSVKDVLLMVECSVNAALWVFAPTATTHRSSLFRVRFVAVTHALNALAQILERSGSDTGSAAQREVEAVLQAEEAQQVLRMRGLRNRSMHYGIPKTLAGLSGTKPAYGLVEATTSGASKYADIEADVIELLTELSDALRAWRRS
;
A
#
# COMPACT_ATOMS: atom_id res chain seq x y z
N MET A 1 -2.78 4.15 -18.06
CA MET A 1 -2.62 3.39 -16.80
C MET A 1 -1.17 3.34 -16.36
N VAL A 2 -0.28 2.55 -16.98
CA VAL A 2 1.15 2.49 -16.59
C VAL A 2 1.80 3.89 -16.55
N ARG A 3 1.74 4.63 -17.66
CA ARG A 3 2.25 6.02 -17.74
C ARG A 3 1.75 6.93 -16.63
N ASP A 4 0.47 6.86 -16.32
CA ASP A 4 -0.16 7.77 -15.38
C ASP A 4 0.24 7.39 -13.94
N ASP A 5 0.34 6.09 -13.62
CA ASP A 5 0.84 5.65 -12.31
C ASP A 5 2.32 5.98 -12.11
N VAL A 6 3.15 5.85 -13.17
CA VAL A 6 4.57 6.26 -13.12
C VAL A 6 4.67 7.77 -12.92
N SER A 7 3.94 8.56 -13.70
CA SER A 7 3.89 10.02 -13.55
C SER A 7 3.37 10.46 -12.18
N TRP A 8 2.40 9.73 -11.63
CA TRP A 8 1.81 9.98 -10.31
C TRP A 8 2.82 9.82 -9.17
N TRP A 9 3.49 8.67 -9.07
CA TRP A 9 4.45 8.46 -7.98
C TRP A 9 5.67 9.37 -8.14
N THR A 10 6.15 9.61 -9.37
CA THR A 10 7.26 10.54 -9.60
C THR A 10 6.88 11.96 -9.16
N SER A 11 5.67 12.42 -9.51
CA SER A 11 5.15 13.73 -9.08
C SER A 11 5.08 13.85 -7.55
N LEU A 12 4.58 12.81 -6.87
CA LEU A 12 4.50 12.75 -5.40
C LEU A 12 5.89 12.87 -4.76
N VAL A 13 6.82 12.00 -5.16
CA VAL A 13 8.17 11.96 -4.59
C VAL A 13 8.90 13.28 -4.86
N THR A 14 8.92 13.76 -6.10
CA THR A 14 9.61 15.00 -6.45
C THR A 14 9.04 16.23 -5.73
N SER A 15 7.73 16.25 -5.44
CA SER A 15 7.12 17.36 -4.68
C SER A 15 7.43 17.29 -3.18
N ALA A 16 7.73 16.11 -2.65
CA ALA A 16 8.04 15.90 -1.23
C ALA A 16 9.52 16.10 -0.88
N VAL A 17 10.43 15.98 -1.84
CA VAL A 17 11.88 16.14 -1.63
C VAL A 17 12.21 17.48 -0.95
N GLY A 18 13.02 17.43 0.10
CA GLY A 18 13.44 18.59 0.89
C GLY A 18 12.37 19.09 1.87
N THR A 19 11.26 18.39 2.03
CA THR A 19 10.18 18.73 2.96
C THR A 19 10.10 17.72 4.11
N VAL A 20 9.38 18.08 5.17
CA VAL A 20 9.10 17.17 6.31
C VAL A 20 8.34 15.89 5.90
N TRP A 21 7.72 15.88 4.71
CA TRP A 21 6.98 14.74 4.18
C TRP A 21 7.82 13.74 3.37
N GLU A 22 9.09 14.06 3.06
CA GLU A 22 9.95 13.20 2.23
C GLU A 22 10.02 11.75 2.74
N PRO A 23 10.29 11.49 4.04
CA PRO A 23 10.38 10.10 4.53
C PRO A 23 9.03 9.39 4.46
N THR A 24 7.95 10.09 4.81
CA THR A 24 6.59 9.55 4.84
C THR A 24 6.11 9.16 3.44
N VAL A 25 6.34 10.02 2.45
CA VAL A 25 6.00 9.73 1.05
C VAL A 25 6.85 8.57 0.54
N GLY A 26 8.15 8.55 0.85
CA GLY A 26 9.05 7.45 0.49
C GLY A 26 8.56 6.11 1.02
N LEU A 27 8.28 6.01 2.32
CA LEU A 27 7.80 4.77 2.95
C LEU A 27 6.42 4.34 2.41
N ALA A 28 5.49 5.28 2.26
CA ALA A 28 4.14 4.99 1.79
C ALA A 28 4.09 4.52 0.33
N ILE A 29 4.97 5.05 -0.54
CA ILE A 29 4.91 4.81 -1.98
C ILE A 29 5.62 3.53 -2.42
N ILE A 30 6.54 2.98 -1.62
CA ILE A 30 7.33 1.77 -1.96
C ILE A 30 6.45 0.61 -2.47
N PRO A 31 5.36 0.21 -1.78
CA PRO A 31 4.48 -0.86 -2.26
C PRO A 31 3.84 -0.55 -3.62
N GLN A 32 3.60 0.73 -3.92
CA GLN A 32 3.01 1.16 -5.18
C GLN A 32 4.04 1.15 -6.31
N VAL A 33 5.28 1.56 -6.06
CA VAL A 33 6.37 1.45 -7.05
C VAL A 33 6.61 -0.01 -7.39
N ALA A 34 6.66 -0.88 -6.37
CA ALA A 34 6.68 -2.34 -6.53
C ALA A 34 5.54 -2.84 -7.42
N ARG A 35 4.31 -2.42 -7.12
CA ARG A 35 3.11 -2.79 -7.87
C ARG A 35 3.24 -2.44 -9.35
N ILE A 36 3.59 -1.18 -9.62
CA ILE A 36 3.73 -0.64 -10.97
C ILE A 36 4.79 -1.42 -11.73
N LEU A 37 5.94 -1.69 -11.10
CA LEU A 37 7.04 -2.44 -11.67
C LEU A 37 6.60 -3.87 -12.03
N HIS A 38 6.01 -4.60 -11.07
CA HIS A 38 5.61 -5.99 -11.27
C HIS A 38 4.52 -6.13 -12.35
N GLU A 39 3.42 -5.38 -12.21
CA GLU A 39 2.28 -5.48 -13.11
C GLU A 39 2.60 -4.92 -14.49
N GLY A 40 3.39 -3.85 -14.55
CA GLY A 40 3.78 -3.26 -15.82
C GLY A 40 4.73 -4.18 -16.58
N LEU A 41 5.64 -4.87 -15.87
CA LEU A 41 6.49 -5.90 -16.49
C LEU A 41 5.67 -7.08 -16.99
N GLU A 42 4.71 -7.60 -16.21
CA GLU A 42 3.81 -8.67 -16.67
C GLU A 42 3.00 -8.25 -17.89
N GLN A 43 2.62 -6.98 -17.98
CA GLN A 43 1.97 -6.45 -19.16
C GLN A 43 2.94 -6.30 -20.34
N LEU A 44 4.17 -5.86 -20.12
CA LEU A 44 5.18 -5.73 -21.16
C LEU A 44 5.50 -7.10 -21.76
N LYS A 45 5.68 -8.13 -20.94
CA LYS A 45 5.88 -9.52 -21.40
C LYS A 45 4.79 -10.01 -22.35
N ARG A 46 3.55 -9.53 -22.21
CA ARG A 46 2.43 -9.91 -23.09
C ARG A 46 2.42 -9.15 -24.42
N VAL A 47 2.93 -7.91 -24.43
CA VAL A 47 2.85 -7.00 -25.59
C VAL A 47 4.15 -7.01 -26.39
N ASP A 48 5.29 -7.02 -25.72
CA ASP A 48 6.63 -7.06 -26.29
C ASP A 48 7.55 -7.92 -25.38
N PRO A 49 7.56 -9.26 -25.57
CA PRO A 49 8.38 -10.17 -24.79
C PRO A 49 9.88 -9.87 -24.87
N ASP A 50 10.37 -9.38 -26.01
CA ASP A 50 11.80 -9.11 -26.22
C ASP A 50 12.23 -7.85 -25.45
N ALA A 51 11.40 -6.80 -25.44
CA ALA A 51 11.63 -5.64 -24.60
C ALA A 51 11.61 -6.00 -23.11
N ALA A 52 10.66 -6.85 -22.69
CA ALA A 52 10.62 -7.34 -21.32
C ALA A 52 11.90 -8.12 -20.96
N ALA A 53 12.36 -9.03 -21.83
CA ALA A 53 13.57 -9.82 -21.58
C ALA A 53 14.81 -8.93 -21.41
N ARG A 54 15.01 -7.95 -22.30
CA ARG A 54 16.11 -6.98 -22.20
C ARG A 54 16.03 -6.15 -20.92
N LEU A 55 14.83 -5.76 -20.54
CA LEU A 55 14.59 -4.94 -19.36
C LEU A 55 14.88 -5.72 -18.07
N THR A 56 14.55 -7.02 -18.01
CA THR A 56 14.65 -7.82 -16.77
C THR A 56 16.04 -8.34 -16.39
N VAL A 57 17.06 -8.11 -17.23
CA VAL A 57 18.42 -8.56 -16.92
C VAL A 57 18.89 -7.89 -15.62
N GLY A 58 19.16 -8.70 -14.59
CA GLY A 58 19.57 -8.23 -13.27
C GLY A 58 18.44 -7.69 -12.39
N TRP A 59 17.17 -7.99 -12.71
CA TRP A 59 16.01 -7.49 -11.96
C TRP A 59 15.46 -8.41 -10.87
N ASP A 60 16.14 -9.51 -10.57
CA ASP A 60 15.61 -10.62 -9.78
C ASP A 60 15.15 -10.20 -8.37
N VAL A 61 15.97 -9.42 -7.67
CA VAL A 61 15.70 -8.95 -6.30
C VAL A 61 14.51 -7.99 -6.25
N ASP A 62 14.44 -7.03 -7.18
CA ASP A 62 13.36 -6.05 -7.21
C ASP A 62 12.05 -6.66 -7.67
N ILE A 63 12.08 -7.64 -8.59
CA ILE A 63 10.88 -8.39 -9.00
C ILE A 63 10.38 -9.24 -7.82
N ALA A 64 11.27 -9.88 -7.07
CA ALA A 64 10.91 -10.65 -5.89
C ALA A 64 10.32 -9.77 -4.78
N THR A 65 10.95 -8.64 -4.50
CA THR A 65 10.50 -7.64 -3.53
C THR A 65 9.17 -7.03 -3.95
N ALA A 66 9.03 -6.68 -5.22
CA ALA A 66 7.80 -6.16 -5.77
C ALA A 66 6.64 -7.17 -5.71
N ARG A 67 6.92 -8.46 -5.88
CA ARG A 67 5.90 -9.50 -5.68
C ARG A 67 5.49 -9.63 -4.21
N HIS A 68 6.43 -9.40 -3.29
CA HIS A 68 6.21 -9.58 -1.86
C HIS A 68 5.27 -8.54 -1.26
N THR A 69 5.37 -7.27 -1.70
CA THR A 69 4.75 -6.11 -1.03
C THR A 69 3.37 -5.70 -1.53
N VAL A 70 3.00 -6.16 -2.72
CA VAL A 70 1.89 -5.59 -3.51
C VAL A 70 0.54 -6.16 -3.11
N LYS A 71 0.55 -7.30 -2.45
CA LYS A 71 -0.64 -7.99 -1.98
C LYS A 71 -0.49 -8.15 -0.49
N LEU A 72 -1.40 -7.56 0.27
CA LEU A 72 -1.57 -7.79 1.70
C LEU A 72 -1.96 -9.29 1.90
N LEU A 73 -3.00 -9.57 2.67
CA LEU A 73 -3.57 -10.92 2.81
C LEU A 73 -4.40 -11.38 1.59
N ASP A 74 -4.37 -10.66 0.46
CA ASP A 74 -5.09 -10.99 -0.79
C ASP A 74 -4.17 -11.69 -1.82
N ASP A 75 -3.10 -12.34 -1.35
CA ASP A 75 -2.25 -13.18 -2.19
C ASP A 75 -2.70 -14.64 -2.14
N ASN A 76 -3.18 -15.16 -3.27
CA ASN A 76 -3.50 -16.59 -3.40
C ASN A 76 -2.26 -17.52 -3.31
N LYS A 77 -1.07 -16.95 -3.13
CA LYS A 77 0.20 -17.67 -2.98
C LYS A 77 0.82 -17.60 -1.59
N LYS A 78 0.31 -16.76 -0.68
CA LYS A 78 0.76 -16.68 0.71
C LYS A 78 -0.42 -16.86 1.65
N SER A 79 -0.30 -17.77 2.61
CA SER A 79 -1.27 -17.85 3.70
C SER A 79 -1.06 -16.67 4.66
N VAL A 80 -2.11 -16.32 5.42
CA VAL A 80 -2.00 -15.38 6.54
C VAL A 80 -0.91 -15.83 7.52
N ASP A 81 -0.79 -17.13 7.78
CA ASP A 81 0.25 -17.69 8.66
C ASP A 81 1.66 -17.35 8.15
N SER A 82 1.90 -17.43 6.83
CA SER A 82 3.18 -17.05 6.25
C SER A 82 3.51 -15.56 6.44
N VAL A 83 2.50 -14.69 6.47
CA VAL A 83 2.70 -13.25 6.74
C VAL A 83 2.96 -13.02 8.22
N LEU A 84 2.26 -13.72 9.11
CA LEU A 84 2.49 -13.66 10.55
C LEU A 84 3.90 -14.16 10.93
N ASP A 85 4.36 -15.24 10.30
CA ASP A 85 5.72 -15.79 10.47
C ASP A 85 6.78 -14.79 9.99
N GLN A 86 6.53 -14.07 8.89
CA GLN A 86 7.43 -13.03 8.40
C GLN A 86 7.55 -11.87 9.40
N PHE A 87 6.43 -11.38 9.93
CA PHE A 87 6.47 -10.35 10.96
C PHE A 87 7.13 -10.83 12.26
N ALA A 88 6.93 -12.08 12.65
CA ALA A 88 7.63 -12.68 13.80
C ALA A 88 9.15 -12.70 13.58
N SER A 89 9.61 -13.08 12.39
CA SER A 89 11.04 -13.04 12.02
C SER A 89 11.60 -11.62 12.08
N ILE A 90 10.89 -10.66 11.48
CA ILE A 90 11.30 -9.24 11.48
C ILE A 90 11.37 -8.71 12.92
N ALA A 91 10.39 -9.03 13.76
CA ALA A 91 10.38 -8.64 15.16
C ALA A 91 11.61 -9.19 15.91
N ALA A 92 11.94 -10.47 15.72
CA ALA A 92 13.10 -11.10 16.34
C ALA A 92 14.42 -10.47 15.87
N GLU A 93 14.55 -10.20 14.57
CA GLU A 93 15.72 -9.52 13.98
C GLU A 93 15.89 -8.11 14.56
N HIS A 94 14.79 -7.36 14.70
CA HIS A 94 14.78 -6.04 15.34
C HIS A 94 15.27 -6.08 16.77
N SER A 95 14.71 -6.96 17.60
CA SER A 95 15.11 -7.07 19.00
C SER A 95 16.59 -7.51 19.14
N ALA A 96 17.07 -8.40 18.26
CA ALA A 96 18.47 -8.82 18.22
C ALA A 96 19.41 -7.67 17.83
N ALA A 97 19.03 -6.86 16.85
CA ALA A 97 19.92 -5.87 16.25
C ALA A 97 19.85 -4.47 16.90
N LEU A 98 18.73 -4.08 17.54
CA LEU A 98 18.50 -2.73 18.08
C LEU A 98 18.40 -2.67 19.61
N SER A 99 18.52 -3.81 20.30
CA SER A 99 18.11 -4.01 21.70
C SER A 99 16.60 -3.80 21.91
N SER A 100 16.01 -4.48 22.90
CA SER A 100 14.58 -4.40 23.22
C SER A 100 14.09 -3.01 23.65
N LEU A 101 15.01 -2.05 23.87
CA LEU A 101 14.68 -0.68 24.22
C LEU A 101 14.48 0.23 23.00
N ASN A 102 14.89 -0.19 21.80
CA ASN A 102 14.81 0.61 20.56
C ASN A 102 14.43 -0.22 19.33
N ASP A 103 13.75 -1.35 19.52
CA ASP A 103 13.46 -2.32 18.45
C ASP A 103 12.23 -1.98 17.60
N PHE A 104 11.54 -0.88 17.91
CA PHE A 104 10.30 -0.50 17.26
C PHE A 104 10.10 1.02 17.28
N ALA A 105 9.53 1.57 16.20
CA ALA A 105 9.08 2.97 16.18
C ALA A 105 7.94 3.15 15.18
N LEU A 106 7.13 4.19 15.41
CA LEU A 106 6.03 4.58 14.53
C LEU A 106 6.29 5.96 13.93
N LEU A 107 5.78 6.17 12.71
CA LEU A 107 5.66 7.49 12.12
C LEU A 107 4.18 7.87 12.13
N GLU A 108 3.82 8.94 12.84
CA GLU A 108 2.43 9.38 13.02
C GLU A 108 2.19 10.80 12.51
N SER A 109 0.97 11.08 12.06
CA SER A 109 0.44 12.42 11.78
C SER A 109 -1.01 12.46 12.25
N ASP A 110 -1.41 13.47 13.01
CA ASP A 110 -2.76 13.57 13.61
C ASP A 110 -3.24 12.26 14.24
N ASP A 111 -2.36 11.66 15.04
CA ASP A 111 -2.62 10.39 15.75
C ASP A 111 -2.85 9.16 14.86
N ARG A 112 -2.66 9.29 13.55
CA ARG A 112 -2.77 8.22 12.58
C ARG A 112 -1.39 7.72 12.20
N VAL A 113 -1.22 6.40 12.23
CA VAL A 113 0.05 5.80 11.86
C VAL A 113 0.21 5.71 10.35
N LEU A 114 1.37 6.14 9.86
CA LEU A 114 1.70 6.19 8.43
C LEU A 114 2.76 5.17 8.05
N ALA A 115 3.64 4.82 8.99
CA ALA A 115 4.64 3.77 8.82
C ALA A 115 5.11 3.23 10.19
N SER A 116 5.81 2.10 10.15
CA SER A 116 6.58 1.58 11.29
C SER A 116 7.90 0.98 10.82
N THR A 117 8.85 0.81 11.72
CA THR A 117 10.14 0.19 11.38
C THR A 117 9.97 -1.26 10.90
N ARG A 118 9.08 -2.04 11.52
CA ARG A 118 8.79 -3.42 11.10
C ARG A 118 8.09 -3.47 9.74
N LEU A 119 7.17 -2.54 9.47
CA LEU A 119 6.53 -2.42 8.17
C LEU A 119 7.54 -2.05 7.07
N ALA A 120 8.47 -1.14 7.36
CA ALA A 120 9.52 -0.78 6.43
C ALA A 120 10.41 -1.99 6.08
N SER A 121 10.81 -2.79 7.08
CA SER A 121 11.57 -4.03 6.86
C SER A 121 10.78 -5.06 6.02
N TYR A 122 9.48 -5.23 6.32
CA TYR A 122 8.59 -6.09 5.53
C TYR A 122 8.51 -5.63 4.07
N GLN A 123 8.37 -4.33 3.85
CA GLN A 123 8.24 -3.76 2.51
C GLN A 123 9.55 -3.78 1.72
N ALA A 124 10.69 -3.59 2.38
CA ALA A 124 11.98 -3.61 1.75
C ALA A 124 12.51 -5.04 1.50
N VAL A 125 11.93 -6.07 2.14
CA VAL A 125 12.46 -7.45 2.12
C VAL A 125 13.96 -7.46 2.48
N THR A 126 14.32 -6.61 3.44
CA THR A 126 15.68 -6.44 3.93
C THR A 126 15.77 -6.92 5.37
N SER A 127 16.84 -7.63 5.69
CA SER A 127 17.19 -7.92 7.08
C SER A 127 17.96 -6.75 7.67
N LEU A 128 17.82 -6.52 8.98
CA LEU A 128 18.66 -5.56 9.69
C LEU A 128 20.14 -5.99 9.77
N ASP A 129 20.47 -7.22 9.40
CA ASP A 129 21.86 -7.69 9.28
C ASP A 129 22.56 -7.10 8.03
N ASP A 130 21.83 -6.54 7.07
CA ASP A 130 22.37 -5.85 5.88
C ASP A 130 22.88 -4.42 6.21
N ARG A 131 23.28 -4.16 7.46
CA ARG A 131 23.76 -2.89 8.05
C ARG A 131 25.11 -2.37 7.52
N GLY A 132 25.39 -2.59 6.24
CA GLY A 132 26.44 -1.85 5.54
C GLY A 132 26.06 -0.38 5.42
N VAL A 133 26.30 0.38 6.49
CA VAL A 133 26.23 1.85 6.63
C VAL A 133 24.85 2.47 6.33
N ALA A 134 24.37 3.37 7.19
CA ALA A 134 23.21 4.22 6.92
C ALA A 134 23.57 5.29 5.86
N ASP A 135 23.93 4.83 4.66
CA ASP A 135 24.47 5.61 3.55
C ASP A 135 23.85 5.11 2.23
N GLU A 136 24.21 5.74 1.11
CA GLU A 136 23.81 5.36 -0.26
C GLU A 136 24.14 3.89 -0.60
N GLU A 137 24.96 3.24 0.21
CA GLU A 137 25.34 1.83 0.09
C GLU A 137 24.36 0.84 0.76
N SER A 138 23.38 1.33 1.54
CA SER A 138 22.41 0.43 2.18
C SER A 138 21.54 -0.28 1.13
N ARG A 139 21.21 -1.55 1.40
CA ARG A 139 20.36 -2.36 0.50
C ARG A 139 19.01 -1.71 0.25
N SER A 140 18.40 -1.09 1.26
CA SER A 140 17.10 -0.41 1.13
C SER A 140 17.20 0.85 0.26
N PHE A 141 18.27 1.64 0.38
CA PHE A 141 18.52 2.77 -0.50
C PHE A 141 18.75 2.31 -1.94
N THR A 142 19.61 1.32 -2.13
CA THR A 142 19.88 0.73 -3.45
C THR A 142 18.59 0.20 -4.08
N LEU A 143 17.78 -0.54 -3.33
CA LEU A 143 16.48 -1.06 -3.79
C LEU A 143 15.52 0.06 -4.18
N GLY A 144 15.40 1.11 -3.38
CA GLY A 144 14.58 2.27 -3.70
C GLY A 144 15.04 2.96 -4.99
N GLN A 145 16.35 3.18 -5.13
CA GLN A 145 16.95 3.78 -6.32
C GLN A 145 16.75 2.90 -7.56
N THR A 146 16.97 1.59 -7.45
CA THR A 146 16.81 0.66 -8.57
C THR A 146 15.35 0.56 -8.98
N MET A 147 14.43 0.37 -8.04
CA MET A 147 12.99 0.33 -8.34
C MET A 147 12.49 1.62 -8.99
N GLY A 148 12.91 2.78 -8.47
CA GLY A 148 12.59 4.09 -9.04
C GLY A 148 13.05 4.21 -10.50
N ARG A 149 14.34 3.96 -10.76
CA ARG A 149 14.90 3.99 -12.13
C ARG A 149 14.17 3.04 -13.07
N ARG A 150 13.88 1.82 -12.60
CA ARG A 150 13.30 0.76 -13.40
C ARG A 150 11.86 0.99 -13.80
N THR A 151 11.06 1.68 -12.98
CA THR A 151 9.70 2.06 -13.40
C THR A 151 9.72 3.10 -14.52
N VAL A 152 10.71 3.99 -14.55
CA VAL A 152 10.93 4.92 -15.68
C VAL A 152 11.37 4.16 -16.93
N ASP A 153 12.33 3.24 -16.80
CA ASP A 153 12.78 2.40 -17.93
C ASP A 153 11.64 1.53 -18.48
N LEU A 154 10.78 1.00 -17.60
CA LEU A 154 9.58 0.27 -17.97
C LEU A 154 8.62 1.14 -18.80
N GLN A 155 8.36 2.38 -18.38
CA GLN A 155 7.54 3.31 -19.16
C GLN A 155 8.15 3.57 -20.56
N ARG A 156 9.47 3.77 -20.63
CA ARG A 156 10.20 3.97 -21.90
C ARG A 156 10.15 2.73 -22.78
N ALA A 157 10.21 1.53 -22.22
CA ALA A 157 10.09 0.27 -22.95
C ALA A 157 8.73 0.11 -23.64
N PHE A 158 7.67 0.73 -23.11
CA PHE A 158 6.38 0.83 -23.80
C PHE A 158 6.31 1.95 -24.87
N GLY A 159 7.40 2.67 -25.13
CA GLY A 159 7.44 3.80 -26.05
C GLY A 159 6.73 5.05 -25.54
N MET A 160 6.48 5.15 -24.23
CA MET A 160 5.67 6.24 -23.65
C MET A 160 6.48 7.49 -23.25
N GLY A 161 7.80 7.50 -23.48
CA GLY A 161 8.69 8.60 -23.11
C GLY A 161 8.92 8.74 -21.60
N ASP A 162 9.31 9.93 -21.15
CA ASP A 162 9.57 10.25 -19.75
C ASP A 162 8.29 10.56 -18.95
N PRO A 163 8.27 10.36 -17.62
CA PRO A 163 7.11 10.67 -16.79
C PRO A 163 6.77 12.15 -16.83
N LEU A 164 5.48 12.47 -16.80
CA LEU A 164 5.01 13.84 -16.68
C LEU A 164 5.04 14.24 -15.20
N ILE A 165 6.03 15.05 -14.82
CA ILE A 165 6.15 15.56 -13.46
C ILE A 165 5.24 16.77 -13.28
N ARG A 166 4.34 16.70 -12.30
CA ARG A 166 3.48 17.80 -11.87
C ARG A 166 3.78 18.11 -10.41
N GLN A 167 3.82 19.39 -10.06
CA GLN A 167 3.87 19.78 -8.65
C GLN A 167 2.56 19.38 -7.97
N VAL A 168 2.68 18.76 -6.80
CA VAL A 168 1.58 18.30 -5.98
C VAL A 168 1.69 19.02 -4.63
N PRO A 169 0.59 19.56 -4.07
CA PRO A 169 0.65 20.13 -2.73
C PRO A 169 1.04 19.07 -1.69
N LEU A 170 1.57 19.51 -0.56
CA LEU A 170 1.80 18.62 0.59
C LEU A 170 0.45 18.25 1.24
N PRO A 171 0.38 17.13 1.98
CA PRO A 171 -0.82 16.77 2.73
C PRO A 171 -1.25 17.87 3.71
N ASP A 172 -2.56 18.14 3.76
CA ASP A 172 -3.18 19.14 4.63
C ASP A 172 -3.58 18.51 5.99
N VAL A 173 -2.58 17.97 6.68
CA VAL A 173 -2.67 17.34 8.01
C VAL A 173 -1.40 17.70 8.80
N ALA A 174 -1.36 17.42 10.10
CA ALA A 174 -0.18 17.74 10.91
C ALA A 174 1.12 17.10 10.36
N GLU A 175 2.25 17.75 10.61
CA GLU A 175 3.54 17.23 10.18
C GLU A 175 3.81 15.84 10.76
N PRO A 176 4.35 14.90 9.96
CA PRO A 176 4.71 13.58 10.45
C PRO A 176 5.77 13.65 11.54
N ARG A 177 5.57 12.92 12.63
CA ARG A 177 6.51 12.82 13.75
C ARG A 177 6.85 11.37 14.06
N LEU A 178 8.10 11.13 14.42
CA LEU A 178 8.52 9.86 14.99
C LEU A 178 7.93 9.73 16.40
N VAL A 179 7.40 8.55 16.70
CA VAL A 179 6.94 8.18 18.03
C VAL A 179 7.86 7.09 18.54
N ASP A 180 8.69 7.46 19.51
CA ASP A 180 9.56 6.54 20.21
C ASP A 180 8.71 5.66 21.13
N THR A 181 8.77 4.35 20.88
CA THR A 181 8.10 3.31 21.66
C THR A 181 8.99 2.07 21.63
N THR A 182 8.62 1.01 22.34
CA THR A 182 9.25 -0.30 22.20
C THR A 182 8.26 -1.30 21.64
N SER A 183 8.76 -2.43 21.13
CA SER A 183 7.90 -3.55 20.75
C SER A 183 7.00 -3.98 21.90
N VAL A 184 7.57 -4.13 23.10
CA VAL A 184 6.87 -4.54 24.31
C VAL A 184 5.76 -3.55 24.69
N LEU A 185 6.04 -2.24 24.64
CA LEU A 185 5.04 -1.24 24.97
C LEU A 185 3.92 -1.21 23.93
N PHE A 186 4.26 -1.28 22.64
CA PHE A 186 3.28 -1.33 21.57
C PHE A 186 2.39 -2.58 21.70
N ASP A 187 2.99 -3.75 21.90
CA ASP A 187 2.30 -5.01 22.10
C ASP A 187 1.44 -5.02 23.37
N ALA A 188 1.78 -4.25 24.41
CA ALA A 188 0.97 -4.16 25.61
C ALA A 188 -0.21 -3.17 25.51
N THR A 189 -0.17 -2.22 24.57
CA THR A 189 -1.08 -1.07 24.55
C THR A 189 -1.88 -0.89 23.27
N SER A 190 -1.60 -1.69 22.23
CA SER A 190 -2.23 -1.52 20.91
C SER A 190 -3.11 -2.68 20.50
N TYR A 191 -4.29 -2.38 19.93
CA TYR A 191 -5.25 -3.32 19.33
C TYR A 191 -5.81 -4.41 20.27
N GLY A 192 -5.67 -4.27 21.59
CA GLY A 192 -6.10 -5.30 22.54
C GLY A 192 -5.26 -6.57 22.49
N ASP A 193 -5.69 -7.63 23.17
CA ASP A 193 -4.89 -8.85 23.32
C ASP A 193 -5.10 -9.84 22.17
N PHE A 194 -4.01 -10.20 21.51
CA PHE A 194 -3.97 -11.28 20.51
C PHE A 194 -2.97 -12.35 20.96
N ALA A 195 -3.26 -13.61 20.64
CA ALA A 195 -2.36 -14.73 20.92
C ALA A 195 -0.98 -14.61 20.24
N SER A 196 -0.90 -13.85 19.14
CA SER A 196 0.34 -13.58 18.41
C SER A 196 0.54 -12.07 18.20
N PRO A 197 1.67 -11.50 18.66
CA PRO A 197 2.02 -10.09 18.39
C PRO A 197 2.06 -9.74 16.90
N SER A 198 2.40 -10.70 16.03
CA SER A 198 2.42 -10.49 14.57
C SER A 198 1.06 -10.09 14.00
N VAL A 199 -0.05 -10.41 14.68
CA VAL A 199 -1.39 -9.94 14.27
C VAL A 199 -1.47 -8.41 14.35
N LYS A 200 -0.86 -7.81 15.38
CA LYS A 200 -0.80 -6.35 15.57
C LYS A 200 0.03 -5.69 14.48
N ASP A 201 1.13 -6.32 14.05
CA ASP A 201 1.91 -5.84 12.91
C ASP A 201 1.12 -5.87 11.59
N VAL A 202 0.25 -6.88 11.39
CA VAL A 202 -0.65 -6.93 10.24
C VAL A 202 -1.74 -5.85 10.32
N LEU A 203 -2.36 -5.65 11.49
CA LEU A 203 -3.33 -4.56 11.70
C LEU A 203 -2.68 -3.19 11.45
N LEU A 204 -1.45 -3.01 11.93
CA LEU A 204 -0.64 -1.82 11.69
C LEU A 204 -0.36 -1.61 10.20
N MET A 205 -0.05 -2.67 9.45
CA MET A 205 0.13 -2.62 8.00
C MET A 205 -1.17 -2.19 7.29
N VAL A 206 -2.32 -2.67 7.74
CA VAL A 206 -3.63 -2.26 7.22
C VAL A 206 -3.89 -0.78 7.51
N GLU A 207 -3.70 -0.34 8.76
CA GLU A 207 -3.90 1.06 9.18
C GLU A 207 -2.99 2.01 8.40
N CYS A 208 -1.69 1.70 8.26
CA CYS A 208 -0.75 2.48 7.45
C CYS A 208 -1.23 2.60 5.99
N SER A 209 -1.72 1.50 5.41
CA SER A 209 -2.15 1.47 4.01
C SER A 209 -3.41 2.32 3.78
N VAL A 210 -4.37 2.24 4.70
CA VAL A 210 -5.59 3.06 4.69
C VAL A 210 -5.21 4.55 4.83
N ASN A 211 -4.37 4.88 5.81
CA ASN A 211 -3.97 6.27 6.07
C ASN A 211 -3.14 6.87 4.93
N ALA A 212 -2.26 6.08 4.30
CA ALA A 212 -1.52 6.53 3.12
C ALA A 212 -2.45 6.85 1.95
N ALA A 213 -3.41 5.97 1.66
CA ALA A 213 -4.38 6.17 0.58
C ALA A 213 -5.34 7.34 0.83
N LEU A 214 -5.70 7.57 2.09
CA LEU A 214 -6.61 8.63 2.50
C LEU A 214 -5.91 9.99 2.55
N TRP A 215 -4.76 10.09 3.23
CA TRP A 215 -4.12 11.35 3.59
C TRP A 215 -2.86 11.66 2.79
N VAL A 216 -1.93 10.71 2.68
CA VAL A 216 -0.62 10.95 2.02
C VAL A 216 -0.79 11.15 0.52
N PHE A 217 -1.67 10.39 -0.12
CA PHE A 217 -1.88 10.47 -1.57
C PHE A 217 -3.01 11.43 -1.98
N ALA A 218 -3.86 11.87 -1.04
CA ALA A 218 -4.98 12.80 -1.29
C ALA A 218 -4.61 14.03 -2.14
N PRO A 219 -3.46 14.70 -1.93
CA PRO A 219 -3.08 15.89 -2.69
C PRO A 219 -3.04 15.70 -4.21
N THR A 220 -2.99 14.46 -4.70
CA THR A 220 -2.97 14.13 -6.13
C THR A 220 -4.33 14.09 -6.79
N ALA A 221 -5.42 14.36 -6.07
CA ALA A 221 -6.80 14.25 -6.57
C ALA A 221 -7.07 15.11 -7.82
N THR A 222 -6.45 16.28 -7.93
CA THR A 222 -6.63 17.20 -9.06
C THR A 222 -5.69 16.92 -10.24
N THR A 223 -4.52 16.33 -9.97
CA THR A 223 -3.45 16.16 -10.97
C THR A 223 -3.36 14.74 -11.53
N HIS A 224 -3.69 13.72 -10.72
CA HIS A 224 -3.54 12.29 -11.02
C HIS A 224 -4.74 11.46 -10.54
N ARG A 225 -5.95 12.00 -10.70
CA ARG A 225 -7.23 11.42 -10.23
C ARG A 225 -7.36 9.91 -10.46
N SER A 226 -7.04 9.44 -11.67
CA SER A 226 -7.19 8.02 -12.05
C SER A 226 -6.26 7.09 -11.26
N SER A 227 -5.02 7.52 -10.99
CA SER A 227 -4.07 6.73 -10.19
C SER A 227 -4.44 6.76 -8.71
N LEU A 228 -4.86 7.93 -8.19
CA LEU A 228 -5.36 8.06 -6.83
C LEU A 228 -6.58 7.17 -6.57
N PHE A 229 -7.57 7.18 -7.47
CA PHE A 229 -8.75 6.33 -7.35
C PHE A 229 -8.36 4.85 -7.27
N ARG A 230 -7.47 4.41 -8.17
CA ARG A 230 -7.05 3.00 -8.21
C ARG A 230 -6.34 2.57 -6.94
N VAL A 231 -5.43 3.39 -6.40
CA VAL A 231 -4.73 3.05 -5.15
C VAL A 231 -5.70 3.01 -3.97
N ARG A 232 -6.64 3.97 -3.88
CA ARG A 232 -7.68 4.00 -2.84
C ARG A 232 -8.57 2.77 -2.91
N PHE A 233 -9.05 2.44 -4.11
CA PHE A 233 -9.91 1.27 -4.33
C PHE A 233 -9.22 -0.04 -3.94
N VAL A 234 -7.95 -0.19 -4.30
CA VAL A 234 -7.14 -1.38 -3.93
C VAL A 234 -6.91 -1.41 -2.42
N ALA A 235 -6.52 -0.28 -1.82
CA ALA A 235 -6.25 -0.18 -0.38
C ALA A 235 -7.48 -0.55 0.45
N VAL A 236 -8.66 0.01 0.14
CA VAL A 236 -9.90 -0.30 0.88
C VAL A 236 -10.30 -1.76 0.70
N THR A 237 -10.23 -2.29 -0.53
CA THR A 237 -10.60 -3.70 -0.78
C THR A 237 -9.68 -4.67 -0.03
N HIS A 238 -8.36 -4.40 -0.04
CA HIS A 238 -7.41 -5.24 0.67
C HIS A 238 -7.53 -5.08 2.20
N ALA A 239 -7.81 -3.88 2.70
CA ALA A 239 -8.05 -3.64 4.12
C ALA A 239 -9.27 -4.43 4.61
N LEU A 240 -10.41 -4.31 3.92
CA LEU A 240 -11.63 -5.05 4.26
C LEU A 240 -11.39 -6.58 4.24
N ASN A 241 -10.74 -7.10 3.20
CA ASN A 241 -10.40 -8.53 3.12
C ASN A 241 -9.45 -8.99 4.23
N ALA A 242 -8.45 -8.17 4.59
CA ALA A 242 -7.49 -8.50 5.64
C ALA A 242 -8.15 -8.51 7.01
N LEU A 243 -8.96 -7.49 7.33
CA LEU A 243 -9.66 -7.37 8.60
C LEU A 243 -10.68 -8.49 8.79
N ALA A 244 -11.44 -8.83 7.74
CA ALA A 244 -12.36 -9.98 7.78
C ALA A 244 -11.61 -11.28 8.10
N GLN A 245 -10.48 -11.54 7.46
CA GLN A 245 -9.67 -12.74 7.72
C GLN A 245 -9.06 -12.76 9.12
N ILE A 246 -8.60 -11.62 9.64
CA ILE A 246 -8.04 -11.51 10.99
C ILE A 246 -9.13 -11.78 12.04
N LEU A 247 -10.27 -11.10 11.93
CA LEU A 247 -11.38 -11.25 12.88
C LEU A 247 -11.98 -12.66 12.86
N GLU A 248 -12.11 -13.29 11.69
CA GLU A 248 -12.56 -14.68 11.58
C GLU A 248 -11.61 -15.66 12.30
N ARG A 249 -10.29 -15.40 12.23
CA ARG A 249 -9.26 -16.25 12.84
C ARG A 249 -9.06 -16.04 14.32
N SER A 250 -9.21 -14.80 14.80
CA SER A 250 -8.97 -14.44 16.20
C SER A 250 -10.06 -14.94 17.15
N GLY A 251 -11.18 -15.44 16.64
CA GLY A 251 -12.30 -15.93 17.44
C GLY A 251 -13.12 -14.79 18.04
N SER A 252 -14.38 -15.09 18.37
CA SER A 252 -15.38 -14.13 18.84
C SER A 252 -15.28 -13.79 20.34
N ASP A 253 -14.08 -13.83 20.93
CA ASP A 253 -13.93 -13.46 22.35
C ASP A 253 -14.09 -11.94 22.47
N THR A 254 -15.32 -11.53 22.81
CA THR A 254 -15.81 -10.18 23.11
C THR A 254 -14.83 -9.06 22.80
N GLY A 255 -14.74 -8.70 21.52
CA GLY A 255 -13.89 -7.61 21.05
C GLY A 255 -14.15 -6.30 21.81
N SER A 256 -13.12 -5.47 21.95
CA SER A 256 -13.25 -4.14 22.53
C SER A 256 -14.33 -3.32 21.80
N ALA A 257 -14.82 -2.24 22.43
CA ALA A 257 -15.75 -1.33 21.73
C ALA A 257 -15.19 -0.85 20.38
N ALA A 258 -13.87 -0.63 20.31
CA ALA A 258 -13.19 -0.23 19.09
C ALA A 258 -13.06 -1.35 18.04
N GLN A 259 -12.90 -2.62 18.45
CA GLN A 259 -13.00 -3.74 17.50
C GLN A 259 -14.39 -3.81 16.86
N ARG A 260 -15.46 -3.56 17.63
CA ARG A 260 -16.84 -3.56 17.12
C ARG A 260 -17.09 -2.45 16.09
N GLU A 261 -16.36 -1.34 16.17
CA GLU A 261 -16.42 -0.30 15.13
C GLU A 261 -15.86 -0.82 13.80
N VAL A 262 -14.74 -1.55 13.81
CA VAL A 262 -14.21 -2.18 12.60
C VAL A 262 -15.17 -3.24 12.06
N GLU A 263 -15.77 -4.06 12.93
CA GLU A 263 -16.80 -5.03 12.53
C GLU A 263 -18.01 -4.34 11.89
N ALA A 264 -18.45 -3.19 12.43
CA ALA A 264 -19.55 -2.42 11.85
C ALA A 264 -19.23 -1.94 10.43
N VAL A 265 -18.02 -1.42 10.20
CA VAL A 265 -17.58 -1.01 8.84
C VAL A 265 -17.56 -2.21 7.90
N LEU A 266 -17.12 -3.38 8.35
CA LEU A 266 -17.13 -4.60 7.52
C LEU A 266 -18.55 -5.06 7.14
N GLN A 267 -19.55 -4.80 7.99
CA GLN A 267 -20.96 -5.15 7.73
C GLN A 267 -21.73 -4.09 6.94
N ALA A 268 -21.16 -2.90 6.72
CA ALA A 268 -21.79 -1.83 5.94
C ALA A 268 -22.12 -2.28 4.51
N GLU A 269 -23.22 -1.76 3.94
CA GLU A 269 -23.68 -2.14 2.60
C GLU A 269 -22.63 -1.76 1.54
N GLU A 270 -22.01 -0.60 1.71
CA GLU A 270 -20.96 -0.02 0.89
C GLU A 270 -19.72 -0.91 0.88
N ALA A 271 -19.30 -1.41 2.05
CA ALA A 271 -18.18 -2.33 2.17
C ALA A 271 -18.47 -3.65 1.41
N GLN A 272 -19.68 -4.19 1.59
CA GLN A 272 -20.11 -5.40 0.89
C GLN A 272 -20.20 -5.19 -0.63
N GLN A 273 -20.64 -4.02 -1.07
CA GLN A 273 -20.67 -3.63 -2.48
C GLN A 273 -19.26 -3.57 -3.07
N VAL A 274 -18.33 -2.87 -2.43
CA VAL A 274 -16.92 -2.77 -2.88
C VAL A 274 -16.26 -4.16 -2.96
N LEU A 275 -16.47 -5.02 -1.96
CA LEU A 275 -15.93 -6.39 -1.95
C LEU A 275 -16.46 -7.27 -3.10
N ARG A 276 -17.69 -7.03 -3.56
CA ARG A 276 -18.28 -7.74 -4.71
C ARG A 276 -17.71 -7.26 -6.05
N MET A 277 -17.12 -6.07 -6.13
CA MET A 277 -16.54 -5.48 -7.35
C MET A 277 -15.15 -6.04 -7.71
N ARG A 278 -15.03 -7.38 -7.71
CA ARG A 278 -13.76 -8.08 -8.03
C ARG A 278 -13.19 -7.70 -9.39
N GLY A 279 -14.05 -7.47 -10.38
CA GLY A 279 -13.64 -7.00 -11.71
C GLY A 279 -12.93 -5.66 -11.65
N LEU A 280 -13.49 -4.70 -10.93
CA LEU A 280 -12.88 -3.38 -10.72
C LEU A 280 -11.59 -3.49 -9.93
N ARG A 281 -11.56 -4.24 -8.81
CA ARG A 281 -10.33 -4.50 -8.04
C ARG A 281 -9.21 -5.02 -8.95
N ASN A 282 -9.51 -6.02 -9.77
CA ASN A 282 -8.55 -6.63 -10.66
C ASN A 282 -8.04 -5.69 -11.76
N ARG A 283 -8.81 -4.67 -12.17
CA ARG A 283 -8.36 -3.66 -13.15
C ARG A 283 -7.70 -2.45 -12.48
N SER A 284 -8.05 -2.15 -11.24
CA SER A 284 -7.30 -1.20 -10.42
C SER A 284 -5.91 -1.74 -10.08
N MET A 285 -5.80 -3.04 -9.87
CA MET A 285 -4.56 -3.74 -9.54
C MET A 285 -3.72 -4.03 -10.80
N HIS A 286 -4.25 -4.76 -11.78
CA HIS A 286 -3.51 -5.25 -12.96
C HIS A 286 -3.71 -4.37 -14.20
N TYR A 287 -2.67 -4.18 -15.01
CA TYR A 287 -2.76 -3.37 -16.24
C TYR A 287 -3.36 -4.07 -17.45
N GLY A 288 -3.52 -5.39 -17.41
CA GLY A 288 -4.11 -6.13 -18.53
C GLY A 288 -5.59 -5.79 -18.70
N ILE A 289 -6.01 -5.41 -19.90
CA ILE A 289 -7.42 -5.15 -20.24
C ILE A 289 -7.96 -6.32 -21.07
N PRO A 290 -9.03 -7.02 -20.64
CA PRO A 290 -9.65 -8.07 -21.44
C PRO A 290 -10.33 -7.46 -22.66
N LYS A 291 -10.34 -8.17 -23.81
CA LYS A 291 -11.02 -7.73 -25.03
C LYS A 291 -12.53 -7.54 -24.86
N THR A 292 -13.13 -8.20 -23.86
CA THR A 292 -14.55 -8.09 -23.53
C THR A 292 -14.90 -6.81 -22.79
N LEU A 293 -13.92 -6.09 -22.26
CA LEU A 293 -14.15 -4.85 -21.53
C LEU A 293 -14.19 -3.67 -22.52
N ALA A 294 -15.39 -3.13 -22.73
CA ALA A 294 -15.64 -2.03 -23.66
C ALA A 294 -15.88 -0.70 -22.94
N GLY A 295 -15.91 0.41 -23.69
CA GLY A 295 -16.29 1.73 -23.17
C GLY A 295 -15.20 2.49 -22.40
N LEU A 296 -13.98 1.96 -22.38
CA LEU A 296 -12.80 2.59 -21.79
C LEU A 296 -12.35 3.80 -22.61
N SER A 297 -11.90 4.86 -21.93
CA SER A 297 -11.36 6.06 -22.58
C SER A 297 -10.38 6.79 -21.68
N GLY A 298 -9.28 7.29 -22.27
CA GLY A 298 -8.33 8.17 -21.56
C GLY A 298 -8.93 9.49 -21.07
N THR A 299 -10.08 9.90 -21.60
CA THR A 299 -10.78 11.14 -21.19
C THR A 299 -11.76 10.95 -20.04
N LYS A 300 -12.04 9.71 -19.63
CA LYS A 300 -12.93 9.40 -18.51
C LYS A 300 -12.15 9.26 -17.20
N PRO A 301 -12.73 9.64 -16.05
CA PRO A 301 -12.16 9.34 -14.73
C PRO A 301 -11.86 7.84 -14.59
N ALA A 302 -10.68 7.51 -14.04
CA ALA A 302 -10.17 6.13 -13.97
C ALA A 302 -10.38 5.33 -15.25
N TYR A 303 -10.26 5.97 -16.42
CA TYR A 303 -10.42 5.39 -17.75
C TYR A 303 -11.82 4.81 -18.05
N GLY A 304 -12.84 5.11 -17.24
CA GLY A 304 -14.16 4.49 -17.31
C GLY A 304 -14.19 3.05 -16.78
N LEU A 305 -13.22 2.67 -15.94
CA LEU A 305 -13.13 1.31 -15.39
C LEU A 305 -14.35 0.95 -14.53
N VAL A 306 -14.91 1.90 -13.78
CA VAL A 306 -16.06 1.65 -12.90
C VAL A 306 -17.26 1.23 -13.73
N GLU A 307 -17.66 2.04 -14.71
CA GLU A 307 -18.81 1.76 -15.55
C GLU A 307 -18.58 0.49 -16.39
N ALA A 308 -17.36 0.31 -16.91
CA ALA A 308 -17.05 -0.86 -17.74
C ALA A 308 -17.11 -2.18 -16.96
N THR A 309 -16.67 -2.20 -15.70
CA THR A 309 -16.63 -3.43 -14.88
C THR A 309 -17.95 -3.72 -14.15
N THR A 310 -18.82 -2.73 -14.01
CA THR A 310 -20.15 -2.86 -13.41
C THR A 310 -21.26 -2.94 -14.45
N SER A 311 -20.92 -2.98 -15.76
CA SER A 311 -21.89 -2.90 -16.86
C SER A 311 -22.80 -1.68 -16.77
N GLY A 312 -22.28 -0.56 -16.28
CA GLY A 312 -23.00 0.70 -16.09
C GLY A 312 -23.91 0.76 -14.87
N ALA A 313 -23.94 -0.29 -14.04
CA ALA A 313 -24.77 -0.31 -12.82
C ALA A 313 -24.29 0.70 -11.76
N SER A 314 -22.99 1.04 -11.77
CA SER A 314 -22.40 2.02 -10.86
C SER A 314 -21.70 3.13 -11.64
N LYS A 315 -21.70 4.34 -11.10
CA LYS A 315 -20.98 5.48 -11.66
C LYS A 315 -19.69 5.72 -10.89
N TYR A 316 -18.70 6.24 -11.58
CA TYR A 316 -17.40 6.58 -10.97
C TYR A 316 -17.54 7.47 -9.73
N ALA A 317 -18.38 8.51 -9.78
CA ALA A 317 -18.51 9.48 -8.68
C ALA A 317 -19.06 8.83 -7.40
N ASP A 318 -20.04 7.93 -7.54
CA ASP A 318 -20.66 7.23 -6.42
C ASP A 318 -19.62 6.30 -5.77
N ILE A 319 -18.92 5.50 -6.58
CA ILE A 319 -17.89 4.58 -6.06
C ILE A 319 -16.68 5.34 -5.49
N GLU A 320 -16.31 6.49 -6.04
CA GLU A 320 -15.26 7.33 -5.46
C GLU A 320 -15.67 7.87 -4.09
N ALA A 321 -16.93 8.24 -3.91
CA ALA A 321 -17.46 8.69 -2.62
C ALA A 321 -17.47 7.54 -1.59
N ASP A 322 -18.05 6.39 -1.94
CA ASP A 322 -18.08 5.19 -1.07
C ASP A 322 -16.67 4.78 -0.62
N VAL A 323 -15.70 4.80 -1.54
CA VAL A 323 -14.31 4.44 -1.24
C VAL A 323 -13.67 5.44 -0.28
N ILE A 324 -13.93 6.74 -0.42
CA ILE A 324 -13.39 7.75 0.49
C ILE A 324 -14.03 7.60 1.88
N GLU A 325 -15.35 7.42 1.94
CA GLU A 325 -16.08 7.21 3.19
C GLU A 325 -15.58 5.98 3.94
N LEU A 326 -15.50 4.82 3.27
CA LEU A 326 -14.97 3.60 3.87
C LEU A 326 -13.52 3.74 4.34
N LEU A 327 -12.66 4.44 3.59
CA LEU A 327 -11.30 4.71 4.04
C LEU A 327 -11.28 5.59 5.30
N THR A 328 -12.15 6.59 5.38
CA THR A 328 -12.29 7.44 6.56
C THR A 328 -12.76 6.64 7.77
N GLU A 329 -13.82 5.86 7.62
CA GLU A 329 -14.36 5.02 8.70
C GLU A 329 -13.34 3.99 9.18
N LEU A 330 -12.66 3.30 8.26
CA LEU A 330 -11.58 2.37 8.62
C LEU A 330 -10.42 3.08 9.31
N SER A 331 -10.04 4.27 8.84
CA SER A 331 -8.97 5.07 9.45
C SER A 331 -9.31 5.42 10.90
N ASP A 332 -10.56 5.82 11.16
CA ASP A 332 -11.05 6.16 12.50
C ASP A 332 -11.16 4.96 13.41
N ALA A 333 -11.81 3.88 12.96
CA ALA A 333 -11.99 2.66 13.73
C ALA A 333 -10.65 1.98 14.08
N LEU A 334 -9.71 1.91 13.14
CA LEU A 334 -8.37 1.34 13.38
C LEU A 334 -7.57 2.21 14.36
N ARG A 335 -7.62 3.54 14.22
CA ARG A 335 -6.98 4.46 15.17
C ARG A 335 -7.55 4.27 16.58
N ALA A 336 -8.88 4.17 16.71
CA ALA A 336 -9.54 3.95 17.98
C ALA A 336 -9.12 2.62 18.59
N TRP A 337 -9.06 1.55 17.80
CA TRP A 337 -8.68 0.22 18.26
C TRP A 337 -7.20 0.12 18.64
N ARG A 338 -6.31 0.78 17.90
CA ARG A 338 -4.89 0.86 18.27
C ARG A 338 -4.67 1.55 19.62
N ARG A 339 -5.60 2.40 20.05
CA ARG A 339 -5.44 3.24 21.26
C ARG A 339 -6.35 2.82 22.42
N SER A 340 -7.11 1.73 22.26
CA SER A 340 -8.11 1.27 23.23
C SER A 340 -7.51 0.47 24.39
#